data_AF-A0AAU4DBA7-F1
#
_entry.id   AF-A0AAU4DBA7-F1
#
_cell.length_a   1.000
_cell.length_b   1.000
_cell.length_c   1.000
_cell.angle_alpha   90.00
_cell.angle_beta   90.00
_cell.angle_gamma   90.00
#
_symmetry.space_group_name_H-M   'P 1'
#
loop_
_entity.id
_entity.type
_entity.pdbx_description
1 polymer ?
#
loop_
_entity_poly.entity_id
_entity_poly.type
_entity_poly.pdbx_seq_one_letter_code
_entity_poly.pdbx_strand_id
1 'polypeptide(L)'
;MAKQLTALQDLNAAFAKFPDMSDLVDLMGRRADEIDKFNKESAGNDDIGKTYHKNADSPTRILHSLIKGVRNTLNSAGMTGQQAAALFDNANEDANSVV
;
A
#
# COMPACT_ATOMS: atom_id res chain seq x y z
N MET A 1 -34.01 13.94 -4.86
CA MET A 1 -33.27 12.86 -4.18
C MET A 1 -32.15 12.33 -5.07
N ALA A 2 -31.11 13.12 -5.39
CA ALA A 2 -30.08 12.71 -6.35
C ALA A 2 -28.63 12.95 -5.89
N LYS A 3 -28.41 13.67 -4.78
CA LYS A 3 -27.08 14.09 -4.31
C LYS A 3 -26.40 13.08 -3.38
N GLN A 4 -27.19 12.20 -2.76
CA GLN A 4 -26.70 11.20 -1.79
C GLN A 4 -26.19 9.93 -2.48
N LEU A 5 -26.88 9.45 -3.52
CA LEU A 5 -26.46 8.30 -4.34
C LEU A 5 -25.13 8.54 -5.08
N THR A 6 -24.90 9.76 -5.57
CA THR A 6 -23.64 10.10 -6.27
C THR A 6 -22.46 10.17 -5.31
N ALA A 7 -22.61 10.83 -4.16
CA ALA A 7 -21.54 10.94 -3.17
C ALA A 7 -21.06 9.59 -2.64
N LEU A 8 -21.98 8.62 -2.47
CA LEU A 8 -21.68 7.27 -2.02
C LEU A 8 -20.97 6.42 -3.10
N GLN A 9 -21.42 6.52 -4.36
CA GLN A 9 -20.74 5.89 -5.49
C GLN A 9 -19.33 6.45 -5.71
N ASP A 10 -19.15 7.77 -5.59
CA ASP A 10 -17.85 8.43 -5.70
C ASP A 10 -16.90 7.98 -4.57
N LEU A 11 -17.43 7.80 -3.36
CA LEU A 11 -16.69 7.30 -2.20
C LEU A 11 -16.24 5.85 -2.41
N ASN A 12 -17.15 4.97 -2.84
CA ASN A 12 -16.84 3.59 -3.18
C ASN A 12 -15.79 3.50 -4.31
N ALA A 13 -15.93 4.31 -5.36
CA ALA A 13 -14.99 4.36 -6.47
C ALA A 13 -13.59 4.86 -6.05
N ALA A 14 -13.52 5.84 -5.13
CA ALA A 14 -12.26 6.31 -4.58
C ALA A 14 -11.56 5.20 -3.77
N PHE A 15 -12.32 4.46 -2.96
CA PHE A 15 -11.74 3.39 -2.13
C PHE A 15 -11.39 2.12 -2.90
N ALA A 16 -12.07 1.86 -4.02
CA ALA A 16 -11.81 0.71 -4.88
C ALA A 16 -10.39 0.70 -5.50
N LYS A 17 -9.68 1.84 -5.53
CA LYS A 17 -8.31 1.93 -6.07
C LYS A 17 -7.20 1.62 -5.08
N PHE A 18 -7.47 1.60 -3.77
CA PHE A 18 -6.44 1.28 -2.77
C PHE A 18 -5.88 -0.16 -2.89
N PRO A 19 -6.68 -1.19 -3.23
CA PRO A 19 -6.16 -2.52 -3.55
C PRO A 19 -5.12 -2.50 -4.68
N ASP A 20 -5.43 -1.88 -5.82
CA ASP A 20 -4.50 -1.78 -6.96
C ASP A 20 -3.19 -1.06 -6.57
N MET A 21 -3.28 -0.03 -5.74
CA MET A 21 -2.10 0.66 -5.20
C MET A 21 -1.30 -0.24 -4.25
N SER A 22 -1.97 -1.08 -3.46
CA SER A 22 -1.32 -2.06 -2.59
C SER A 22 -0.54 -3.10 -3.40
N ASP A 23 -1.11 -3.59 -4.51
CA ASP A 23 -0.44 -4.52 -5.42
C ASP A 23 0.83 -3.94 -6.05
N LEU A 24 0.80 -2.66 -6.43
CA LEU A 24 1.99 -1.96 -6.92
C LEU A 24 3.07 -1.85 -5.85
N VAL A 25 2.70 -1.57 -4.60
CA VAL A 25 3.65 -1.51 -3.49
C VAL A 25 4.19 -2.89 -3.14
N ASP A 26 3.40 -3.95 -3.27
CA ASP A 26 3.86 -5.33 -3.12
C ASP A 26 4.83 -5.74 -4.23
N LEU A 27 4.62 -5.26 -5.46
CA LEU A 27 5.60 -5.40 -6.54
C LEU A 27 6.91 -4.66 -6.21
N MET A 28 6.84 -3.42 -5.72
CA MET A 28 8.02 -2.66 -5.29
C MET A 28 8.78 -3.41 -4.19
N GLY A 29 8.07 -4.00 -3.22
CA GLY A 29 8.66 -4.81 -2.15
C GLY A 29 9.45 -5.99 -2.69
N ARG A 30 8.84 -6.77 -3.60
CA ARG A 30 9.52 -7.91 -4.25
C ARG A 30 10.77 -7.48 -5.03
N ARG A 31 10.73 -6.34 -5.73
CA ARG A 31 11.90 -5.80 -6.44
C ARG A 31 13.00 -5.34 -5.49
N ALA A 32 12.63 -4.76 -4.34
CA ALA A 32 13.61 -4.42 -3.31
C ALA A 32 14.29 -5.70 -2.75
N ASP A 33 13.54 -6.79 -2.53
CA ASP A 33 14.10 -8.07 -2.08
C ASP A 33 15.10 -8.65 -3.09
N GLU A 34 14.76 -8.57 -4.38
CA GLU A 34 15.66 -8.97 -5.48
C GLU A 34 16.96 -8.15 -5.49
N ILE A 35 16.86 -6.83 -5.30
CA ILE A 35 18.03 -5.93 -5.21
C ILE A 35 18.87 -6.27 -3.97
N ASP A 36 18.26 -6.46 -2.80
CA ASP A 36 18.97 -6.81 -1.57
C ASP A 36 19.71 -8.15 -1.72
N LYS A 37 19.05 -9.14 -2.33
CA LYS A 37 19.67 -10.42 -2.64
C LYS A 37 20.86 -10.25 -3.57
N PHE A 38 20.70 -9.49 -4.66
CA PHE A 38 21.79 -9.23 -5.60
C PHE A 38 22.96 -8.51 -4.93
N ASN A 39 22.68 -7.50 -4.10
CA ASN A 39 23.71 -6.76 -3.37
C ASN A 39 24.49 -7.68 -2.41
N LYS A 40 23.80 -8.62 -1.74
CA LYS A 40 24.40 -9.60 -0.83
C LYS A 40 25.24 -10.66 -1.55
N GLU A 41 24.79 -11.10 -2.72
CA GLU A 41 25.43 -12.19 -3.47
C GLU A 41 26.57 -11.70 -4.37
N SER A 42 26.55 -10.44 -4.79
CA SER A 42 27.49 -9.90 -5.78
C SER A 42 28.77 -9.33 -5.19
N ALA A 43 28.79 -9.01 -3.89
CA ALA A 43 29.97 -8.49 -3.23
C ALA A 43 30.74 -9.62 -2.53
N GLY A 44 32.04 -9.72 -2.84
CA GLY A 44 32.94 -10.62 -2.14
C GLY A 44 33.23 -10.16 -0.71
N ASN A 45 34.04 -10.93 0.02
CA ASN A 45 34.47 -10.56 1.38
C ASN A 45 35.79 -9.76 1.40
N ASP A 46 36.26 -9.30 0.23
CA ASP A 46 37.43 -8.45 0.10
C ASP A 46 37.11 -7.00 0.52
N ASP A 47 38.12 -6.14 0.55
CA ASP A 47 37.93 -4.76 1.02
C ASP A 47 37.03 -3.94 0.08
N ILE A 48 36.96 -4.32 -1.20
CA ILE A 48 36.03 -3.76 -2.18
C ILE A 48 34.59 -4.17 -1.82
N GLY A 49 34.34 -5.45 -1.56
CA GLY A 49 33.02 -5.94 -1.17
C GLY A 49 32.55 -5.41 0.19
N LYS A 50 33.44 -5.28 1.18
CA LYS A 50 33.12 -4.58 2.45
C LYS A 50 32.71 -3.13 2.22
N THR A 51 33.41 -2.43 1.33
CA THR A 51 33.08 -1.04 0.96
C THR A 51 31.73 -0.96 0.25
N TYR A 52 31.45 -1.92 -0.63
CA TYR A 52 30.16 -2.05 -1.30
C TYR A 52 29.01 -2.26 -0.30
N HIS A 53 29.11 -3.24 0.60
CA HIS A 53 28.08 -3.50 1.61
C HIS A 53 27.82 -2.31 2.52
N LYS A 54 28.88 -1.59 2.93
CA LYS A 54 28.74 -0.37 3.73
C LYS A 54 27.85 0.68 3.04
N ASN A 55 27.92 0.75 1.70
CA ASN A 55 27.20 1.73 0.91
C ASN A 55 25.82 1.23 0.44
N ALA A 56 25.65 -0.07 0.21
CA ALA A 56 24.44 -0.65 -0.37
C ALA A 56 23.44 -1.14 0.69
N ASP A 57 23.91 -1.80 1.76
CA ASP A 57 23.03 -2.52 2.69
C ASP A 57 22.13 -1.59 3.51
N SER A 58 22.64 -0.41 3.90
CA SER A 58 21.87 0.54 4.70
C SER A 58 20.76 1.21 3.88
N PRO A 59 21.05 1.80 2.70
CA PRO A 59 20.00 2.33 1.83
C PRO A 59 18.96 1.29 1.40
N THR A 60 19.36 0.05 1.10
CA THR A 60 18.40 -1.01 0.74
C THR A 60 17.47 -1.35 1.90
N ARG A 61 17.98 -1.43 3.14
CA ARG A 61 17.13 -1.61 4.34
C ARG A 61 16.16 -0.46 4.59
N ILE A 62 16.59 0.77 4.32
CA ILE A 62 15.74 1.96 4.41
C ILE A 62 14.63 1.89 3.36
N LEU A 63 14.95 1.50 2.12
CA LEU A 63 13.98 1.31 1.05
C LEU A 63 12.90 0.27 1.44
N HIS A 64 13.30 -0.87 2.00
CA HIS A 64 12.35 -1.86 2.52
C HIS A 64 11.41 -1.28 3.58
N SER A 65 11.97 -0.55 4.54
CA SER A 65 11.19 0.08 5.60
C SER A 65 10.18 1.09 5.05
N LEU A 66 10.58 1.88 4.05
CA LEU A 66 9.72 2.85 3.39
C LEU A 66 8.57 2.17 2.63
N ILE A 67 8.88 1.16 1.81
CA ILE A 67 7.87 0.41 1.05
C ILE A 67 6.86 -0.23 2.00
N LYS A 68 7.34 -0.85 3.08
CA LYS A 68 6.48 -1.45 4.11
C LYS A 68 5.58 -0.40 4.79
N GLY A 69 6.12 0.78 5.08
CA GLY A 69 5.37 1.89 5.64
C GLY A 69 4.23 2.34 4.71
N VAL A 70 4.54 2.57 3.43
CA VAL A 70 3.55 2.96 2.41
C VAL A 70 2.46 1.89 2.27
N ARG A 71 2.85 0.61 2.22
CA ARG A 71 1.90 -0.52 2.15
C ARG A 71 0.92 -0.50 3.32
N ASN A 72 1.43 -0.37 4.55
CA ASN A 72 0.61 -0.36 5.75
C ASN A 72 -0.38 0.81 5.75
N THR A 73 0.05 1.99 5.30
CA THR A 73 -0.80 3.17 5.17
C THR A 73 -1.91 2.96 4.15
N LEU A 74 -1.58 2.44 2.95
CA LEU A 74 -2.58 2.17 1.90
C LEU A 74 -3.59 1.12 2.34
N ASN A 75 -3.15 0.04 2.97
CA ASN A 75 -4.04 -1.00 3.51
C ASN A 75 -4.97 -0.44 4.58
N SER A 76 -4.45 0.39 5.49
CA SER A 76 -5.25 1.02 6.55
C SER A 76 -6.29 1.98 5.97
N ALA A 77 -5.92 2.77 4.96
CA ALA A 77 -6.83 3.68 4.26
C ALA A 77 -7.92 2.93 3.49
N GLY A 78 -7.54 1.87 2.75
CA GLY A 78 -8.48 1.02 2.02
C GLY A 78 -9.49 0.34 2.94
N MET A 79 -9.03 -0.28 4.04
CA MET A 79 -9.90 -0.93 5.02
C MET A 79 -10.86 0.06 5.70
N THR A 80 -10.34 1.19 6.18
CA THR A 80 -11.16 2.22 6.83
C THR A 80 -12.20 2.80 5.86
N GLY A 81 -11.79 3.00 4.61
CA GLY A 81 -12.65 3.50 3.55
C GLY A 81 -13.79 2.55 3.18
N GLN A 82 -13.49 1.27 3.02
CA GLN A 82 -14.49 0.24 2.78
C GLN A 82 -15.50 0.14 3.93
N GLN A 83 -15.02 0.23 5.18
CA GLN A 83 -15.91 0.26 6.35
C GLN A 83 -16.81 1.49 6.37
N ALA A 84 -16.26 2.66 6.07
CA ALA A 84 -17.04 3.90 6.00
C ALA A 84 -18.10 3.84 4.90
N ALA A 85 -17.74 3.33 3.71
CA ALA A 85 -18.69 3.19 2.62
C ALA A 85 -19.82 2.21 2.96
N ALA A 86 -19.50 1.05 3.54
CA ALA A 86 -20.50 0.09 4.00
C ALA A 86 -21.45 0.68 5.06
N LEU A 87 -20.92 1.50 5.98
CA LEU A 87 -21.75 2.20 6.98
C LEU A 87 -22.74 3.16 6.31
N PHE A 88 -22.30 3.92 5.31
CA PHE A 88 -23.16 4.83 4.57
C PHE A 88 -24.20 4.09 3.71
N ASP A 89 -23.83 2.97 3.09
CA ASP A 89 -24.76 2.14 2.32
C ASP A 89 -25.88 1.60 3.24
N ASN A 90 -25.53 1.03 4.39
CA ASN A 90 -26.51 0.55 5.37
C ASN A 90 -27.41 1.68 5.89
N ALA A 91 -26.85 2.84 6.22
CA ALA A 91 -27.64 3.98 6.68
C ALA A 91 -28.61 4.50 5.60
N ASN A 92 -28.23 4.39 4.33
CA ASN A 92 -29.08 4.76 3.21
C ASN A 92 -30.19 3.73 2.97
N GLU A 93 -29.92 2.43 3.13
CA GLU A 93 -30.95 1.39 3.11
C GLU A 93 -31.95 1.57 4.25
N ASP A 94 -31.48 1.78 5.47
CA ASP A 94 -32.33 2.05 6.64
C ASP A 94 -33.23 3.27 6.39
N ALA A 95 -32.66 4.38 5.91
CA ALA A 95 -33.42 5.59 5.62
C ALA A 95 -34.51 5.38 4.54
N ASN A 96 -34.25 4.53 3.54
CA ASN A 96 -35.21 4.21 2.50
C ASN A 96 -36.25 3.16 2.93
N SER A 97 -35.99 2.41 4.00
CA SER A 97 -36.92 1.40 4.56
C SER A 97 -37.98 1.99 5.51
N VAL A 98 -37.78 3.23 5.96
CA VAL A 98 -38.65 3.94 6.93
C VAL A 98 -39.64 4.90 6.21
N VAL A 99 -39.61 4.97 4.88
CA VAL A 99 -40.53 5.73 4.02
C VAL A 99 -41.42 4.78 3.23
#